data_AF-A0A9Q0GE79-F1
#
_entry.id   AF-A0A9Q0GE79-F1
#
_cell.length_a   1.000
_cell.length_b   1.000
_cell.length_c   1.000
_cell.angle_alpha   90.00
_cell.angle_beta   90.00
_cell.angle_gamma   90.00
#
_symmetry.space_group_name_H-M   'P 1'
#
loop_
_entity.id
_entity.type
_entity.pdbx_description
1 polymer ?
#
loop_
_entity_poly.entity_id
_entity_poly.type
_entity_poly.pdbx_seq_one_letter_code
_entity_poly.pdbx_strand_id
1 'polypeptide(L)'
;MTKINNSLLFVYYLAIAFLVNSADANSYSTLGHDDATPNGSNFTFVCDPERYSNLGILDMKTFPFCDKSLPYDVRASDLVKLMTLSEKAVLTEARAMYNLGRAGLTYWSPNINVVRDPRWGRAIETPGEDPFVVGKYAANYVRGLQDIEGTENSTDLNSRPLKVSSCCKHYAAYDVDNWKGVECYSFDARVAEQDMVETFLRPFEMCVKEGDVSSIMFSYNSVDGIPPCADPKLLNQTIRGGWDLHGYIVSDCDSIEVLVDGHHWLGDTKEDAVAHTLRAGESFIKHILCQEFCNLLIKTKDMIFIKYGNDSHNPTCPSIRIDDMDCKDHKIEFEVEVQNTGSRDGSDVVIAYSKPPQGNLATHIKQVIGFQRVFVPAGGSKKVRFVLNLCDSLRVVDYNAYTVLPSGGHTITIGDDIVSFPLDVNFSS
;
A
#
# COMPACT_ATOMS: atom_id res chain seq x y z
N MET A 1 50.56 1.81 5.87
CA MET A 1 51.22 1.40 4.62
C MET A 1 50.67 0.04 4.22
N THR A 2 49.62 0.04 3.40
CA THR A 2 49.17 -1.13 2.63
C THR A 2 48.31 -0.57 1.49
N LYS A 3 48.77 -0.78 0.25
CA LYS A 3 48.16 -0.30 -0.99
C LYS A 3 46.93 -1.16 -1.33
N ILE A 4 45.81 -0.54 -1.66
CA ILE A 4 44.70 -1.18 -2.37
C ILE A 4 44.53 -0.46 -3.70
N ASN A 5 44.48 -1.25 -4.77
CA ASN A 5 44.51 -0.82 -6.17
C ASN A 5 43.24 -0.07 -6.59
N ASN A 6 43.44 1.05 -7.28
CA ASN A 6 42.43 1.77 -8.06
C ASN A 6 42.06 0.96 -9.30
N SER A 7 40.89 0.34 -9.32
CA SER A 7 40.23 -0.17 -10.55
C SER A 7 38.74 -0.48 -10.31
N LEU A 8 37.94 0.47 -9.81
CA LEU A 8 36.48 0.30 -9.64
C LEU A 8 35.82 1.69 -9.66
N LEU A 9 35.82 2.33 -10.83
CA LEU A 9 35.25 3.66 -11.03
C LEU A 9 34.83 3.83 -12.49
N PHE A 10 34.04 2.89 -13.05
CA PHE A 10 33.45 3.05 -14.39
C PHE A 10 32.34 2.00 -14.70
N VAL A 11 31.34 1.81 -13.82
CA VAL A 11 30.11 1.03 -14.17
C VAL A 11 28.83 1.63 -13.53
N TYR A 12 28.87 2.89 -13.11
CA TYR A 12 27.65 3.66 -12.85
C TYR A 12 27.36 4.49 -14.11
N TYR A 13 26.11 4.52 -14.57
CA TYR A 13 25.61 5.04 -15.86
C TYR A 13 25.48 4.03 -17.00
N LEU A 14 24.61 3.03 -16.87
CA LEU A 14 23.91 2.39 -18.00
C LEU A 14 22.85 1.39 -17.49
N ALA A 15 21.74 1.87 -16.93
CA ALA A 15 20.58 1.04 -16.62
C ALA A 15 19.27 1.85 -16.53
N ILE A 16 19.09 2.87 -17.38
CA ILE A 16 17.79 3.52 -17.62
C ILE A 16 17.71 3.89 -19.10
N ALA A 17 17.28 2.94 -19.94
CA ALA A 17 16.75 3.17 -21.29
C ALA A 17 16.26 1.85 -21.91
N PHE A 18 15.22 1.94 -22.73
CA PHE A 18 14.52 0.88 -23.52
C PHE A 18 13.46 0.10 -22.70
N LEU A 19 12.15 0.22 -22.97
CA LEU A 19 11.46 0.10 -24.26
C LEU A 19 10.30 1.12 -24.41
N VAL A 20 10.37 1.98 -25.42
CA VAL A 20 9.19 2.64 -26.02
C VAL A 20 9.26 2.28 -27.50
N ASN A 21 8.35 1.42 -27.98
CA ASN A 21 8.22 1.15 -29.39
C ASN A 21 7.34 2.21 -30.05
N SER A 22 7.89 2.78 -31.13
CA SER A 22 7.30 3.80 -31.98
C SER A 22 6.20 3.23 -32.86
N ALA A 23 5.03 3.86 -32.87
CA ALA A 23 4.15 3.89 -34.03
C ALA A 23 3.50 5.29 -34.12
N ASP A 24 3.84 5.97 -35.21
CA ASP A 24 3.12 7.08 -35.87
C ASP A 24 2.92 8.39 -35.10
N ALA A 25 3.99 9.18 -35.08
CA ALA A 25 3.90 10.63 -35.01
C ALA A 25 3.57 11.19 -36.41
N ASN A 26 2.34 11.69 -36.62
CA ASN A 26 2.13 12.86 -37.47
C ASN A 26 0.80 13.57 -37.22
N SER A 27 0.89 14.90 -37.17
CA SER A 27 -0.13 15.95 -37.11
C SER A 27 -0.90 16.18 -35.79
N TYR A 28 -0.29 16.95 -34.88
CA TYR A 28 -1.04 17.86 -33.99
C TYR A 28 -0.48 19.28 -34.12
N SER A 29 -1.26 20.13 -34.79
CA SER A 29 -1.09 21.58 -34.80
C SER A 29 -1.81 22.19 -33.59
N THR A 30 -1.10 23.13 -32.95
CA THR A 30 -1.58 24.18 -32.02
C THR A 30 -2.23 23.75 -30.70
N LEU A 31 -1.39 23.82 -29.66
CA LEU A 31 -1.72 24.02 -28.25
C LEU A 31 -2.69 25.18 -28.02
N GLY A 32 -3.66 24.98 -27.13
CA GLY A 32 -4.48 26.04 -26.57
C GLY A 32 -5.52 25.52 -25.59
N HIS A 33 -5.10 25.18 -24.36
CA HIS A 33 -5.71 25.56 -23.08
C HIS A 33 -5.21 24.67 -21.93
N ASP A 34 -4.75 25.31 -20.86
CA ASP A 34 -4.28 24.74 -19.59
C ASP A 34 -5.41 24.93 -18.56
N ASP A 35 -5.86 23.85 -17.94
CA ASP A 35 -7.08 23.76 -17.12
C ASP A 35 -6.95 24.39 -15.71
N ALA A 36 -5.97 25.27 -15.50
CA ALA A 36 -5.68 25.88 -14.20
C ALA A 36 -6.35 27.26 -13.97
N THR A 37 -7.26 27.71 -14.83
CA THR A 37 -7.89 29.05 -14.72
C THR A 37 -9.42 29.01 -14.71
N PRO A 38 -10.08 29.16 -13.55
CA PRO A 38 -11.48 29.53 -13.53
C PRO A 38 -11.60 31.02 -13.83
N ASN A 39 -11.98 31.35 -15.07
CA ASN A 39 -12.36 32.68 -15.59
C ASN A 39 -11.44 33.88 -15.28
N GLY A 40 -10.73 34.35 -16.31
CA GLY A 40 -10.45 35.77 -16.52
C GLY A 40 -9.20 36.36 -15.86
N SER A 41 -8.32 35.54 -15.28
CA SER A 41 -7.02 36.01 -14.75
C SER A 41 -5.86 35.32 -15.45
N ASN A 42 -4.98 36.13 -16.06
CA ASN A 42 -3.89 35.68 -16.91
C ASN A 42 -2.62 35.48 -16.06
N PHE A 43 -2.67 34.56 -15.09
CA PHE A 43 -1.52 34.27 -14.23
C PHE A 43 -0.49 33.47 -15.01
N THR A 44 0.66 34.08 -15.27
CA THR A 44 1.68 33.52 -16.17
C THR A 44 2.66 32.58 -15.48
N PHE A 45 2.60 32.42 -14.14
CA PHE A 45 3.44 31.47 -13.39
C PHE A 45 2.89 31.13 -11.99
N VAL A 46 3.32 29.97 -11.45
CA VAL A 46 2.81 29.35 -10.22
C VAL A 46 2.96 30.20 -8.95
N CYS A 47 3.99 31.03 -8.86
CA CYS A 47 4.30 31.87 -7.70
C CYS A 47 3.72 33.30 -7.79
N ASP A 48 2.74 33.54 -8.67
CA ASP A 48 2.12 34.86 -8.79
C ASP A 48 1.41 35.25 -7.48
N PRO A 49 1.83 36.32 -6.77
CA PRO A 49 1.21 36.71 -5.51
C PRO A 49 -0.27 37.08 -5.63
N GLU A 50 -0.71 37.56 -6.80
CA GLU A 50 -2.13 37.92 -7.02
C GLU A 50 -3.02 36.67 -7.00
N ARG A 51 -2.49 35.50 -7.38
CA ARG A 51 -3.19 34.20 -7.39
C ARG A 51 -3.64 33.76 -5.99
N TYR A 52 -2.89 34.11 -4.95
CA TYR A 52 -3.13 33.66 -3.57
C TYR A 52 -3.58 34.79 -2.63
N SER A 53 -3.76 36.00 -3.18
CA SER A 53 -4.14 37.21 -2.43
C SER A 53 -5.43 37.04 -1.61
N ASN A 54 -6.38 36.22 -2.09
CA ASN A 54 -7.65 35.94 -1.42
C ASN A 54 -7.54 34.94 -0.25
N LEU A 55 -6.41 34.24 -0.11
CA LEU A 55 -6.22 33.22 0.93
C LEU A 55 -5.69 33.79 2.24
N GLY A 56 -5.23 35.06 2.27
CA GLY A 56 -4.93 35.85 3.47
C GLY A 56 -3.85 35.31 4.44
N ILE A 57 -3.36 34.09 4.24
CA ILE A 57 -2.53 33.33 5.19
C ILE A 57 -1.20 32.88 4.53
N LEU A 58 -1.10 32.94 3.20
CA LEU A 58 0.04 32.43 2.44
C LEU A 58 0.79 33.58 1.75
N ASP A 59 1.96 33.94 2.29
CA ASP A 59 2.88 34.86 1.61
C ASP A 59 3.87 34.07 0.74
N MET A 60 3.58 34.02 -0.56
CA MET A 60 4.42 33.31 -1.55
C MET A 60 5.86 33.83 -1.60
N LYS A 61 6.15 35.05 -1.11
CA LYS A 61 7.51 35.60 -1.05
C LYS A 61 8.36 34.95 0.03
N THR A 62 7.76 34.23 0.98
CA THR A 62 8.47 33.55 2.07
C THR A 62 9.05 32.20 1.66
N PHE A 63 8.66 31.68 0.49
CA PHE A 63 9.14 30.40 -0.01
C PHE A 63 10.32 30.58 -0.97
N PRO A 64 11.52 30.04 -0.66
CA PRO A 64 12.70 30.21 -1.51
C PRO A 64 12.51 29.67 -2.94
N PHE A 65 11.68 28.67 -3.17
CA PHE A 65 11.37 28.22 -4.54
C PHE A 65 10.69 29.29 -5.42
N CYS A 66 10.04 30.28 -4.80
CA CYS A 66 9.40 31.41 -5.48
C CYS A 66 10.32 32.62 -5.67
N ASP A 67 11.52 32.62 -5.08
CA ASP A 67 12.49 33.70 -5.23
C ASP A 67 13.28 33.56 -6.54
N LYS A 68 12.94 34.37 -7.56
CA LYS A 68 13.60 34.36 -8.88
C LYS A 68 15.06 34.82 -8.84
N SER A 69 15.53 35.41 -7.74
CA SER A 69 16.93 35.79 -7.57
C SER A 69 17.84 34.62 -7.22
N LEU A 70 17.27 33.49 -6.78
CA LEU A 70 18.02 32.28 -6.44
C LEU A 70 18.30 31.43 -7.69
N PRO A 71 19.46 30.75 -7.75
CA PRO A 71 19.76 29.77 -8.78
C PRO A 71 18.69 28.69 -8.91
N TYR A 72 18.44 28.22 -10.14
CA TYR A 72 17.37 27.26 -10.43
C TYR A 72 17.42 26.00 -9.54
N ASP A 73 18.62 25.46 -9.33
CA ASP A 73 18.89 24.30 -8.50
C ASP A 73 18.57 24.53 -7.02
N VAL A 74 18.80 25.73 -6.49
CA VAL A 74 18.45 26.12 -5.11
C VAL A 74 16.93 26.21 -4.95
N ARG A 75 16.23 26.80 -5.93
CA ARG A 75 14.77 26.91 -5.93
C ARG A 75 14.09 25.56 -6.09
N ALA A 76 14.60 24.73 -7.00
CA ALA A 76 14.13 23.36 -7.19
C ALA A 76 14.38 22.53 -5.92
N SER A 77 15.55 22.66 -5.29
CA SER A 77 15.90 21.97 -4.05
C SER A 77 15.00 22.36 -2.88
N ASP A 78 14.62 23.63 -2.76
CA ASP A 78 13.72 24.12 -1.71
C ASP A 78 12.30 23.54 -1.84
N LEU A 79 11.73 23.55 -3.05
CA LEU A 79 10.45 22.92 -3.37
C LEU A 79 10.46 21.42 -3.06
N VAL A 80 11.56 20.76 -3.41
CA VAL A 80 11.77 19.32 -3.29
C VAL A 80 12.11 18.87 -1.86
N LYS A 81 12.53 19.77 -0.96
CA LYS A 81 12.79 19.48 0.46
C LYS A 81 11.52 19.39 1.31
N LEU A 82 10.40 19.89 0.83
CA LEU A 82 9.09 19.87 1.49
C LEU A 82 8.31 18.56 1.18
N MET A 83 9.03 17.53 0.74
CA MET A 83 8.55 16.38 -0.01
C MET A 83 9.37 15.12 0.38
N THR A 84 8.79 13.90 0.49
CA THR A 84 9.59 12.67 0.42
C THR A 84 10.15 12.56 -1.00
N LEU A 85 11.48 12.56 -1.12
CA LEU A 85 12.23 12.90 -2.35
C LEU A 85 11.91 12.00 -3.55
N SER A 86 11.83 10.68 -3.32
CA SER A 86 11.71 9.67 -4.38
C SER A 86 10.31 9.65 -5.00
N GLU A 87 9.28 9.67 -4.15
CA GLU A 87 7.87 9.53 -4.56
C GLU A 87 7.41 10.76 -5.34
N LYS A 88 7.85 11.94 -4.90
CA LYS A 88 7.42 13.21 -5.49
C LYS A 88 8.20 13.55 -6.78
N ALA A 89 9.43 13.05 -6.93
CA ALA A 89 10.16 13.08 -8.19
C ALA A 89 9.52 12.16 -9.23
N VAL A 90 9.29 10.88 -8.91
CA VAL A 90 8.64 9.91 -9.82
C VAL A 90 7.28 10.42 -10.30
N LEU A 91 6.52 11.01 -9.39
CA LEU A 91 5.20 11.57 -9.67
C LEU A 91 5.22 12.83 -10.55
N THR A 92 6.12 13.76 -10.27
CA THR A 92 6.26 14.99 -11.07
C THR A 92 6.77 14.65 -12.46
N GLU A 93 7.69 13.69 -12.56
CA GLU A 93 8.16 13.12 -13.82
C GLU A 93 7.04 12.40 -14.56
N ALA A 94 6.26 11.54 -13.90
CA ALA A 94 5.11 10.85 -14.47
C ALA A 94 4.11 11.84 -15.09
N ARG A 95 3.76 12.90 -14.37
CA ARG A 95 2.88 13.96 -14.87
C ARG A 95 3.50 14.77 -15.99
N ALA A 96 4.79 15.10 -15.90
CA ALA A 96 5.50 15.78 -16.98
C ALA A 96 5.54 14.93 -18.25
N MET A 97 5.82 13.62 -18.12
CA MET A 97 5.83 12.68 -19.24
C MET A 97 4.44 12.52 -19.85
N TYR A 98 3.38 12.47 -19.04
CA TYR A 98 2.01 12.48 -19.55
C TYR A 98 1.67 13.76 -20.30
N ASN A 99 1.99 14.94 -19.74
CA ASN A 99 1.73 16.23 -20.37
C ASN A 99 2.49 16.40 -21.70
N LEU A 100 3.63 15.70 -21.86
CA LEU A 100 4.39 15.62 -23.10
C LEU A 100 3.89 14.53 -24.06
N GLY A 101 2.84 13.78 -23.70
CA GLY A 101 2.29 12.67 -24.49
C GLY A 101 3.21 11.44 -24.55
N ARG A 102 4.12 11.27 -23.58
CA ARG A 102 5.16 10.23 -23.57
C ARG A 102 4.86 9.05 -22.65
N ALA A 103 3.93 9.18 -21.71
CA ALA A 103 3.56 8.13 -20.76
C ALA A 103 2.09 8.23 -20.36
N GLY A 104 1.52 7.15 -19.81
CA GLY A 104 0.21 7.15 -19.18
C GLY A 104 0.25 7.61 -17.72
N LEU A 105 -0.92 7.60 -17.07
CA LEU A 105 -1.07 7.97 -15.66
C LEU A 105 -1.33 6.79 -14.74
N THR A 106 -1.21 5.57 -15.25
CA THR A 106 -1.40 4.34 -14.48
C THR A 106 -0.07 3.66 -14.23
N TYR A 107 0.26 3.43 -12.97
CA TYR A 107 1.53 2.84 -12.55
C TYR A 107 1.29 1.59 -11.71
N TRP A 108 1.92 0.48 -12.11
CA TRP A 108 1.86 -0.78 -11.36
C TRP A 108 2.86 -0.81 -10.20
N SER A 109 2.58 0.04 -9.22
CA SER A 109 3.31 0.20 -7.98
C SER A 109 2.36 0.64 -6.87
N PRO A 110 2.62 0.27 -5.61
CA PRO A 110 3.82 -0.43 -5.10
C PRO A 110 3.73 -1.96 -5.10
N ASN A 111 4.89 -2.63 -5.05
CA ASN A 111 4.97 -4.04 -4.66
C ASN A 111 4.93 -4.14 -3.13
N ILE A 112 3.91 -4.81 -2.60
CA ILE A 112 3.58 -4.87 -1.17
C ILE A 112 3.38 -6.29 -0.68
N ASN A 113 3.94 -7.27 -1.40
CA ASN A 113 4.05 -8.62 -0.88
C ASN A 113 5.01 -8.64 0.31
N VAL A 114 4.67 -9.45 1.32
CA VAL A 114 5.51 -9.63 2.51
C VAL A 114 6.62 -10.62 2.19
N VAL A 115 7.87 -10.28 2.50
CA VAL A 115 9.01 -11.20 2.30
C VAL A 115 8.98 -12.28 3.37
N ARG A 116 8.50 -13.48 3.01
CA ARG A 116 8.55 -14.65 3.91
C ARG A 116 9.78 -15.51 3.72
N ASP A 117 10.36 -15.45 2.52
CA ASP A 117 11.58 -16.16 2.17
C ASP A 117 12.64 -15.17 1.67
N PRO A 118 13.79 -15.03 2.36
CA PRO A 118 14.84 -14.08 1.97
C PRO A 118 15.51 -14.43 0.63
N ARG A 119 15.20 -15.60 0.04
CA ARG A 119 15.73 -16.03 -1.26
C ARG A 119 14.90 -15.51 -2.44
N TRP A 120 13.74 -14.91 -2.18
CA TRP A 120 12.87 -14.40 -3.24
C TRP A 120 13.56 -13.29 -4.04
N GLY A 121 13.67 -13.47 -5.36
CA GLY A 121 14.43 -12.58 -6.24
C GLY A 121 13.89 -11.14 -6.29
N ARG A 122 12.60 -10.98 -6.04
CA ARG A 122 11.91 -9.69 -6.01
C ARG A 122 11.71 -9.11 -4.61
N ALA A 123 12.29 -9.73 -3.57
CA ALA A 123 12.24 -9.20 -2.20
C ALA A 123 12.76 -7.75 -2.12
N ILE A 124 13.70 -7.39 -3.00
CA ILE A 124 14.25 -6.03 -3.13
C ILE A 124 13.23 -4.95 -3.54
N GLU A 125 12.08 -5.35 -4.09
CA GLU A 125 11.02 -4.43 -4.52
C GLU A 125 10.07 -4.04 -3.37
N THR A 126 10.20 -4.71 -2.22
CA THR A 126 9.25 -4.64 -1.11
C THR A 126 9.86 -3.96 0.11
N PRO A 127 9.05 -3.42 1.02
CA PRO A 127 9.54 -2.81 2.25
C PRO A 127 9.86 -3.81 3.37
N GLY A 128 9.87 -5.13 3.10
CA GLY A 128 10.36 -6.17 4.02
C GLY A 128 9.34 -7.23 4.42
N GLU A 129 9.56 -7.81 5.61
CA GLU A 129 8.87 -9.02 6.10
C GLU A 129 7.74 -8.77 7.10
N ASP A 130 7.56 -7.53 7.57
CA ASP A 130 6.54 -7.20 8.57
C ASP A 130 5.26 -6.66 7.91
N PRO A 131 4.10 -7.35 8.05
CA PRO A 131 2.86 -6.94 7.38
C PRO A 131 2.38 -5.53 7.73
N PHE A 132 2.60 -5.07 8.96
CA PHE A 132 2.19 -3.73 9.39
C PHE A 132 3.07 -2.65 8.76
N VAL A 133 4.38 -2.83 8.77
CA VAL A 133 5.34 -1.92 8.11
C VAL A 133 5.07 -1.87 6.60
N VAL A 134 4.85 -3.02 5.96
CA VAL A 134 4.53 -3.10 4.53
C VAL A 134 3.21 -2.40 4.24
N GLY A 135 2.18 -2.60 5.06
CA GLY A 135 0.89 -1.92 4.91
C GLY A 135 0.97 -0.40 5.12
N LYS A 136 1.77 0.08 6.09
CA LYS A 136 2.01 1.53 6.25
C LYS A 136 2.80 2.12 5.09
N TYR A 137 3.78 1.41 4.57
CA TYR A 137 4.45 1.81 3.33
C TYR A 137 3.46 1.90 2.18
N ALA A 138 2.62 0.88 1.98
CA ALA A 138 1.60 0.84 0.93
C ALA A 138 0.67 2.05 1.00
N ALA A 139 0.07 2.31 2.17
CA ALA A 139 -0.86 3.41 2.36
C ALA A 139 -0.21 4.77 2.06
N ASN A 140 0.99 5.03 2.59
CA ASN A 140 1.69 6.30 2.37
C ASN A 140 2.15 6.47 0.92
N TYR A 141 2.68 5.41 0.30
CA TYR A 141 3.13 5.42 -1.09
C TYR A 141 1.97 5.69 -2.04
N VAL A 142 0.83 5.03 -1.82
CA VAL A 142 -0.40 5.23 -2.60
C VAL A 142 -0.93 6.64 -2.42
N ARG A 143 -1.08 7.15 -1.18
CA ARG A 143 -1.53 8.53 -0.94
C ARG A 143 -0.58 9.54 -1.59
N GLY A 144 0.73 9.33 -1.43
CA GLY A 144 1.75 10.19 -2.02
C GLY A 144 1.72 10.26 -3.55
N LEU A 145 1.40 9.14 -4.22
CA LEU A 145 1.24 9.10 -5.67
C LEU A 145 -0.12 9.63 -6.14
N GLN A 146 -1.20 9.24 -5.48
CA GLN A 146 -2.55 9.44 -6.00
C GLN A 146 -3.17 10.78 -5.61
N ASP A 147 -2.83 11.33 -4.45
CA ASP A 147 -3.56 12.48 -3.92
C ASP A 147 -3.13 13.79 -4.60
N ILE A 148 -4.11 14.67 -4.77
CA ILE A 148 -3.90 16.04 -5.25
C ILE A 148 -4.09 16.97 -4.05
N GLU A 149 -3.09 17.83 -3.83
CA GLU A 149 -3.12 18.82 -2.77
C GLU A 149 -4.38 19.71 -2.88
N GLY A 150 -5.11 19.86 -1.78
CA GLY A 150 -6.37 20.60 -1.70
C GLY A 150 -7.62 19.77 -2.04
N THR A 151 -7.49 18.47 -2.31
CA THR A 151 -8.61 17.55 -2.61
C THR A 151 -8.75 16.42 -1.59
N GLU A 152 -8.05 16.51 -0.46
CA GLU A 152 -7.97 15.47 0.57
C GLU A 152 -9.32 15.18 1.22
N ASN A 153 -10.23 16.16 1.22
CA ASN A 153 -11.57 16.07 1.80
C ASN A 153 -12.65 15.68 0.77
N SER A 154 -12.29 14.99 -0.33
CA SER A 154 -13.29 14.50 -1.28
C SER A 154 -14.33 13.63 -0.57
N THR A 155 -15.61 13.97 -0.71
CA THR A 155 -16.72 13.25 -0.08
C THR A 155 -17.13 12.00 -0.84
N ASP A 156 -16.80 11.93 -2.14
CA ASP A 156 -17.02 10.76 -2.97
C ASP A 156 -15.67 10.21 -3.42
N LEU A 157 -15.34 9.01 -2.95
CA LEU A 157 -14.09 8.34 -3.27
C LEU A 157 -14.12 7.71 -4.67
N ASN A 158 -15.31 7.43 -5.24
CA ASN A 158 -15.44 6.88 -6.59
C ASN A 158 -15.18 7.92 -7.70
N SER A 159 -15.28 9.21 -7.38
CA SER A 159 -15.07 10.31 -8.33
C SER A 159 -13.97 11.29 -7.92
N ARG A 160 -13.21 10.97 -6.87
CA ARG A 160 -12.11 11.83 -6.42
C ARG A 160 -11.07 12.02 -7.53
N PRO A 161 -10.50 13.21 -7.67
CA PRO A 161 -9.48 13.43 -8.69
C PRO A 161 -8.17 12.73 -8.29
N LEU A 162 -7.55 12.03 -9.24
CA LEU A 162 -6.29 11.30 -9.03
C LEU A 162 -5.13 12.00 -9.71
N LYS A 163 -4.02 12.18 -8.98
CA LYS A 163 -2.77 12.67 -9.55
C LYS A 163 -2.06 11.59 -10.36
N VAL A 164 -1.98 10.35 -9.95
CA VAL A 164 -1.76 9.20 -10.86
C VAL A 164 -2.53 8.03 -10.28
N SER A 165 -2.85 7.02 -11.07
CA SER A 165 -3.39 5.76 -10.57
C SER A 165 -2.23 4.89 -10.06
N SER A 166 -2.31 4.49 -8.79
CA SER A 166 -1.42 3.49 -8.18
C SER A 166 -2.09 2.12 -8.18
N CYS A 167 -1.28 1.07 -8.12
CA CYS A 167 -1.75 -0.30 -8.16
C CYS A 167 -0.93 -1.18 -7.23
N CYS A 168 -1.54 -1.57 -6.11
CA CYS A 168 -0.91 -2.46 -5.14
C CYS A 168 -0.86 -3.88 -5.68
N LYS A 169 0.32 -4.51 -5.59
CA LYS A 169 0.58 -5.82 -6.21
C LYS A 169 1.52 -6.68 -5.36
N HIS A 170 1.53 -8.00 -5.52
CA HIS A 170 0.70 -8.83 -6.40
C HIS A 170 -0.25 -9.67 -5.53
N TYR A 171 -1.55 -9.54 -5.77
CA TYR A 171 -2.60 -10.06 -4.91
C TYR A 171 -2.98 -11.51 -5.31
N ALA A 172 -2.67 -12.55 -4.55
CA ALA A 172 -2.04 -12.55 -3.24
C ALA A 172 -1.17 -13.81 -3.03
N ALA A 173 -0.47 -13.85 -1.89
CA ALA A 173 0.46 -14.94 -1.54
C ALA A 173 1.52 -15.22 -2.61
N TYR A 174 2.04 -14.14 -3.22
CA TYR A 174 3.09 -14.19 -4.23
C TYR A 174 4.44 -13.75 -3.63
N ASP A 175 5.33 -14.70 -3.41
CA ASP A 175 6.66 -14.49 -2.86
C ASP A 175 7.71 -15.51 -3.36
N VAL A 176 7.45 -16.13 -4.52
CA VAL A 176 8.36 -17.08 -5.19
C VAL A 176 8.43 -16.77 -6.68
N ASP A 177 9.63 -16.65 -7.23
CA ASP A 177 9.86 -16.49 -8.68
C ASP A 177 10.22 -17.80 -9.35
N ASN A 178 11.35 -18.39 -8.96
CA ASN A 178 11.78 -19.72 -9.39
C ASN A 178 12.69 -20.32 -8.32
N TRP A 179 12.18 -21.33 -7.59
CA TRP A 179 12.96 -22.00 -6.56
C TRP A 179 12.80 -23.52 -6.65
N LYS A 180 13.92 -24.23 -6.75
CA LYS A 180 13.96 -25.70 -6.90
C LYS A 180 13.09 -26.24 -8.06
N GLY A 181 12.99 -25.49 -9.15
CA GLY A 181 12.18 -25.86 -10.31
C GLY A 181 10.69 -25.60 -10.14
N VAL A 182 10.29 -24.89 -9.09
CA VAL A 182 8.93 -24.37 -8.90
C VAL A 182 8.91 -22.92 -9.36
N GLU A 183 8.20 -22.65 -10.46
CA GLU A 183 8.08 -21.33 -11.07
C GLU A 183 6.81 -20.61 -10.60
N CYS A 184 6.84 -19.28 -10.56
CA CYS A 184 5.69 -18.45 -10.20
C CYS A 184 4.43 -18.73 -11.03
N TYR A 185 4.59 -19.17 -12.28
CA TYR A 185 3.51 -19.46 -13.22
C TYR A 185 2.80 -20.79 -12.97
N SER A 186 3.33 -21.65 -12.09
CA SER A 186 2.74 -22.95 -11.74
C SER A 186 2.72 -23.23 -10.24
N PHE A 187 3.16 -22.25 -9.44
CA PHE A 187 3.24 -22.39 -7.99
C PHE A 187 1.84 -22.39 -7.37
N ASP A 188 1.53 -23.40 -6.56
CA ASP A 188 0.36 -23.42 -5.67
C ASP A 188 0.78 -23.10 -4.23
N ALA A 189 0.50 -21.88 -3.78
CA ALA A 189 0.74 -21.46 -2.42
C ALA A 189 -0.26 -22.14 -1.48
N ARG A 190 0.24 -22.94 -0.55
CA ARG A 190 -0.58 -23.62 0.48
C ARG A 190 -0.56 -22.78 1.75
N VAL A 191 -1.62 -22.02 2.00
CA VAL A 191 -1.62 -20.99 3.07
C VAL A 191 -2.80 -21.24 4.01
N ALA A 192 -2.54 -21.33 5.31
CA ALA A 192 -3.65 -21.41 6.27
C ALA A 192 -4.47 -20.11 6.23
N GLU A 193 -5.81 -20.19 6.31
CA GLU A 193 -6.67 -19.00 6.24
C GLU A 193 -6.29 -17.93 7.28
N GLN A 194 -5.83 -18.37 8.46
CA GLN A 194 -5.28 -17.51 9.49
C GLN A 194 -4.07 -16.69 8.99
N ASP A 195 -3.04 -17.34 8.43
CA ASP A 195 -1.84 -16.66 7.92
C ASP A 195 -2.17 -15.81 6.67
N MET A 196 -3.17 -16.23 5.90
CA MET A 196 -3.69 -15.44 4.79
C MET A 196 -4.19 -14.08 5.28
N VAL A 197 -5.02 -14.04 6.33
CA VAL A 197 -5.56 -12.79 6.88
C VAL A 197 -4.53 -12.02 7.71
N GLU A 198 -3.71 -12.70 8.52
CA GLU A 198 -2.74 -12.08 9.42
C GLU A 198 -1.55 -11.47 8.66
N THR A 199 -1.06 -12.17 7.63
CA THR A 199 0.18 -11.82 6.94
C THR A 199 -0.06 -11.35 5.51
N PHE A 200 -0.60 -12.21 4.64
CA PHE A 200 -0.57 -11.97 3.20
C PHE A 200 -1.56 -10.90 2.73
N LEU A 201 -2.74 -10.82 3.36
CA LEU A 201 -3.79 -9.87 3.00
C LEU A 201 -3.68 -8.55 3.75
N ARG A 202 -3.01 -8.51 4.90
CA ARG A 202 -2.95 -7.33 5.77
C ARG A 202 -2.41 -6.07 5.04
N PRO A 203 -1.31 -6.14 4.27
CA PRO A 203 -0.85 -4.96 3.52
C PRO A 203 -1.83 -4.49 2.45
N PHE A 204 -2.54 -5.41 1.79
CA PHE A 204 -3.55 -5.08 0.78
C PHE A 204 -4.80 -4.47 1.40
N GLU A 205 -5.25 -4.98 2.55
CA GLU A 205 -6.33 -4.37 3.34
C GLU A 205 -5.98 -2.90 3.64
N MET A 206 -4.77 -2.64 4.14
CA MET A 206 -4.32 -1.28 4.45
C MET A 206 -4.16 -0.43 3.19
N CYS A 207 -3.67 -1.01 2.09
CA CYS A 207 -3.56 -0.32 0.81
C CYS A 207 -4.93 0.16 0.27
N VAL A 208 -5.98 -0.66 0.43
CA VAL A 208 -7.34 -0.28 0.03
C VAL A 208 -7.96 0.68 1.04
N LYS A 209 -8.03 0.31 2.32
CA LYS A 209 -8.81 1.08 3.32
C LYS A 209 -8.12 2.36 3.77
N GLU A 210 -6.80 2.34 3.96
CA GLU A 210 -6.04 3.51 4.39
C GLU A 210 -5.47 4.28 3.19
N GLY A 211 -4.94 3.57 2.21
CA GLY A 211 -4.35 4.15 1.00
C GLY A 211 -5.37 4.62 -0.04
N ASP A 212 -6.58 4.06 -0.04
CA ASP A 212 -7.60 4.28 -1.08
C ASP A 212 -7.04 4.08 -2.49
N VAL A 213 -6.31 2.98 -2.68
CA VAL A 213 -5.68 2.66 -3.96
C VAL A 213 -6.71 2.55 -5.08
N SER A 214 -6.39 3.10 -6.24
CA SER A 214 -7.28 3.06 -7.41
C SER A 214 -7.21 1.73 -8.16
N SER A 215 -6.23 0.88 -7.87
CA SER A 215 -6.09 -0.42 -8.51
C SER A 215 -5.41 -1.49 -7.64
N ILE A 216 -5.78 -2.74 -7.87
CA ILE A 216 -5.10 -3.93 -7.36
C ILE A 216 -4.72 -4.83 -8.53
N MET A 217 -3.50 -5.35 -8.52
CA MET A 217 -3.04 -6.35 -9.50
C MET A 217 -2.99 -7.71 -8.84
N PHE A 218 -3.68 -8.70 -9.42
CA PHE A 218 -3.60 -10.07 -8.93
C PHE A 218 -2.34 -10.79 -9.40
N SER A 219 -1.89 -11.80 -8.67
CA SER A 219 -0.66 -12.55 -8.92
C SER A 219 -0.82 -13.70 -9.92
N TYR A 220 0.32 -14.27 -10.33
CA TYR A 220 0.39 -15.45 -11.19
C TYR A 220 0.05 -16.76 -10.49
N ASN A 221 0.50 -16.96 -9.24
CA ASN A 221 0.41 -18.24 -8.53
C ASN A 221 -1.04 -18.67 -8.28
N SER A 222 -1.25 -19.91 -7.87
CA SER A 222 -2.49 -20.35 -7.23
C SER A 222 -2.38 -20.20 -5.71
N VAL A 223 -3.53 -20.09 -5.03
CA VAL A 223 -3.66 -20.19 -3.57
C VAL A 223 -4.64 -21.29 -3.25
N ASP A 224 -4.16 -22.32 -2.55
CA ASP A 224 -4.88 -23.55 -2.24
C ASP A 224 -5.63 -24.17 -3.43
N GLY A 225 -4.99 -24.11 -4.61
CA GLY A 225 -5.50 -24.67 -5.87
C GLY A 225 -6.40 -23.75 -6.68
N ILE A 226 -6.57 -22.48 -6.29
CA ILE A 226 -7.38 -21.50 -7.02
C ILE A 226 -6.47 -20.31 -7.42
N PRO A 227 -6.34 -19.99 -8.72
CA PRO A 227 -5.67 -18.77 -9.17
C PRO A 227 -6.40 -17.52 -8.64
N PRO A 228 -5.71 -16.55 -8.00
CA PRO A 228 -6.33 -15.33 -7.47
C PRO A 228 -7.11 -14.52 -8.50
N CYS A 229 -6.73 -14.57 -9.77
CA CYS A 229 -7.44 -13.92 -10.85
C CYS A 229 -8.85 -14.49 -11.11
N ALA A 230 -9.10 -15.73 -10.69
CA ALA A 230 -10.34 -16.46 -10.88
C ALA A 230 -11.06 -16.78 -9.55
N ASP A 231 -10.58 -16.21 -8.44
CA ASP A 231 -11.15 -16.42 -7.12
C ASP A 231 -12.15 -15.30 -6.73
N PRO A 232 -13.48 -15.56 -6.74
CA PRO A 232 -14.47 -14.57 -6.33
C PRO A 232 -14.44 -14.24 -4.84
N LYS A 233 -13.87 -15.10 -3.97
CA LYS A 233 -13.67 -14.82 -2.55
C LYS A 233 -12.63 -13.73 -2.37
N LEU A 234 -11.52 -13.83 -3.08
CA LEU A 234 -10.44 -12.84 -3.04
C LEU A 234 -10.83 -11.53 -3.76
N LEU A 235 -11.39 -11.61 -4.96
CA LEU A 235 -11.68 -10.40 -5.75
C LEU A 235 -13.00 -9.71 -5.34
N ASN A 236 -14.15 -10.35 -5.55
CA ASN A 236 -15.44 -9.70 -5.35
C ASN A 236 -15.81 -9.60 -3.86
N GLN A 237 -15.62 -10.67 -3.07
CA GLN A 237 -16.04 -10.68 -1.67
C GLN A 237 -15.06 -9.90 -0.78
N THR A 238 -13.76 -10.10 -0.93
CA THR A 238 -12.74 -9.48 -0.06
C THR A 238 -12.40 -8.07 -0.51
N ILE A 239 -11.83 -7.88 -1.71
CA ILE A 239 -11.38 -6.56 -2.16
C ILE A 239 -12.56 -5.61 -2.39
N ARG A 240 -13.57 -6.01 -3.16
CA ARG A 240 -14.70 -5.13 -3.49
C ARG A 240 -15.73 -5.06 -2.37
N GLY A 241 -16.13 -6.20 -1.82
CA GLY A 241 -17.16 -6.27 -0.79
C GLY A 241 -16.68 -5.86 0.59
N GLY A 242 -15.59 -6.48 1.06
CA GLY A 242 -15.09 -6.33 2.43
C GLY A 242 -14.24 -5.08 2.65
N TRP A 243 -13.38 -4.73 1.69
CA TRP A 243 -12.48 -3.59 1.80
C TRP A 243 -12.95 -2.34 1.06
N ASP A 244 -14.00 -2.47 0.24
CA ASP A 244 -14.64 -1.36 -0.48
C ASP A 244 -13.69 -0.63 -1.46
N LEU A 245 -13.04 -1.38 -2.36
CA LEU A 245 -12.16 -0.80 -3.38
C LEU A 245 -12.91 0.13 -4.36
N HIS A 246 -12.59 1.43 -4.31
CA HIS A 246 -13.05 2.47 -5.24
C HIS A 246 -12.22 2.52 -6.54
N GLY A 247 -12.11 1.38 -7.21
CA GLY A 247 -11.16 1.23 -8.31
C GLY A 247 -11.34 -0.02 -9.15
N TYR A 248 -10.28 -0.36 -9.87
CA TYR A 248 -10.28 -1.46 -10.84
C TYR A 248 -9.23 -2.52 -10.51
N ILE A 249 -9.58 -3.77 -10.79
CA ILE A 249 -8.69 -4.91 -10.63
C ILE A 249 -8.08 -5.24 -12.00
N VAL A 250 -6.77 -5.41 -12.04
CA VAL A 250 -6.00 -5.67 -13.27
C VAL A 250 -5.21 -6.96 -13.16
N SER A 251 -4.99 -7.62 -14.30
CA SER A 251 -4.07 -8.76 -14.41
C SER A 251 -2.60 -8.36 -14.29
N ASP A 252 -1.78 -9.21 -13.68
CA ASP A 252 -0.34 -9.21 -13.97
C ASP A 252 -0.13 -9.64 -15.43
N CYS A 253 1.01 -9.30 -16.00
CA CYS A 253 1.32 -9.45 -17.41
C CYS A 253 1.09 -10.88 -17.90
N ASP A 254 0.06 -11.08 -18.73
CA ASP A 254 -0.26 -12.39 -19.31
C ASP A 254 -0.68 -13.45 -18.27
N SER A 255 -1.02 -13.04 -17.04
CA SER A 255 -1.45 -13.95 -15.96
C SER A 255 -2.70 -14.77 -16.31
N ILE A 256 -3.57 -14.27 -17.20
CA ILE A 256 -4.72 -15.04 -17.72
C ILE A 256 -4.27 -16.15 -18.69
N GLU A 257 -3.21 -15.92 -19.47
CA GLU A 257 -2.64 -16.98 -20.31
C GLU A 257 -1.96 -18.04 -19.44
N VAL A 258 -1.32 -17.63 -18.34
CA VAL A 258 -0.72 -18.52 -17.34
C VAL A 258 -1.74 -19.47 -16.72
N LEU A 259 -3.04 -19.12 -16.65
CA LEU A 259 -4.08 -20.04 -16.18
C LEU A 259 -4.20 -21.29 -17.05
N VAL A 260 -4.08 -21.08 -18.36
CA VAL A 260 -4.20 -22.13 -19.37
C VAL A 260 -2.88 -22.86 -19.54
N ASP A 261 -1.80 -22.12 -19.77
CA ASP A 261 -0.52 -22.67 -20.23
C ASP A 261 0.41 -23.05 -19.08
N GLY A 262 0.27 -22.42 -17.90
CA GLY A 262 1.08 -22.67 -16.71
C GLY A 262 0.39 -23.58 -15.69
N HIS A 263 -0.77 -23.15 -15.18
CA HIS A 263 -1.51 -23.89 -14.16
C HIS A 263 -2.31 -25.07 -14.71
N HIS A 264 -2.69 -25.03 -15.98
CA HIS A 264 -3.65 -25.97 -16.57
C HIS A 264 -4.92 -26.14 -15.72
N TRP A 265 -5.36 -25.05 -15.07
CA TRP A 265 -6.16 -25.09 -13.84
C TRP A 265 -7.38 -26.02 -13.91
N LEU A 266 -8.19 -25.88 -14.96
CA LEU A 266 -9.37 -26.74 -15.22
C LEU A 266 -9.33 -27.38 -16.61
N GLY A 267 -8.17 -27.35 -17.28
CA GLY A 267 -8.08 -27.67 -18.71
C GLY A 267 -8.83 -26.65 -19.59
N ASP A 268 -8.94 -25.41 -19.12
CA ASP A 268 -9.66 -24.30 -19.76
C ASP A 268 -9.11 -23.97 -21.14
N THR A 269 -9.98 -23.53 -22.04
CA THR A 269 -9.56 -22.76 -23.21
C THR A 269 -9.17 -21.33 -22.80
N LYS A 270 -8.57 -20.55 -23.72
CA LYS A 270 -8.28 -19.14 -23.46
C LYS A 270 -9.56 -18.33 -23.21
N GLU A 271 -10.65 -18.69 -23.87
CA GLU A 271 -11.96 -18.07 -23.70
C GLU A 271 -12.57 -18.39 -22.33
N ASP A 272 -12.45 -19.64 -21.88
CA ASP A 272 -12.91 -20.05 -20.55
C ASP A 272 -12.14 -19.30 -19.45
N ALA A 273 -10.81 -19.20 -19.58
CA ALA A 273 -9.97 -18.46 -18.63
C ALA A 273 -10.38 -16.97 -18.52
N VAL A 274 -10.62 -16.30 -19.64
CA VAL A 274 -11.13 -14.90 -19.65
C VAL A 274 -12.51 -14.81 -19.00
N ALA A 275 -13.41 -15.76 -19.30
CA ALA A 275 -14.75 -15.75 -18.71
C ALA A 275 -14.71 -15.95 -17.18
N HIS A 276 -13.82 -16.80 -16.68
CA HIS A 276 -13.63 -17.02 -15.26
C HIS A 276 -13.14 -15.75 -14.55
N THR A 277 -12.14 -15.05 -15.10
CA THR A 277 -11.54 -13.87 -14.44
C THR A 277 -12.51 -12.68 -14.40
N LEU A 278 -13.25 -12.44 -15.49
CA LEU A 278 -14.28 -11.41 -15.54
C LEU A 278 -15.42 -11.69 -14.55
N ARG A 279 -15.84 -12.96 -14.40
CA ARG A 279 -16.86 -13.35 -13.41
C ARG A 279 -16.36 -13.23 -11.97
N ALA A 280 -15.08 -13.49 -11.73
CA ALA A 280 -14.47 -13.37 -10.41
C ALA A 280 -14.38 -11.91 -9.95
N GLY A 281 -14.25 -10.95 -10.86
CA GLY A 281 -14.31 -9.52 -10.58
C GLY A 281 -13.20 -8.68 -11.22
N GLU A 282 -12.41 -9.25 -12.13
CA GLU A 282 -11.43 -8.50 -12.94
C GLU A 282 -12.12 -7.38 -13.73
N SER A 283 -11.45 -6.23 -13.85
CA SER A 283 -11.98 -5.06 -14.54
C SER A 283 -11.21 -4.71 -15.81
N PHE A 284 -9.91 -5.02 -15.86
CA PHE A 284 -9.07 -4.76 -17.03
C PHE A 284 -8.10 -5.92 -17.29
N ILE A 285 -8.17 -6.46 -18.51
CA ILE A 285 -7.28 -7.51 -19.01
C ILE A 285 -6.10 -6.88 -19.74
N LYS A 286 -4.88 -7.27 -19.38
CA LYS A 286 -3.66 -6.82 -20.08
C LYS A 286 -3.14 -7.87 -21.06
N HIS A 287 -3.86 -8.12 -22.17
CA HIS A 287 -3.38 -8.74 -23.43
C HIS A 287 -4.42 -8.59 -24.58
N ILE A 288 -4.00 -8.84 -25.82
CA ILE A 288 -4.70 -8.74 -27.13
C ILE A 288 -6.02 -9.54 -27.28
N LEU A 289 -6.48 -10.24 -26.25
CA LEU A 289 -7.64 -11.15 -26.35
C LEU A 289 -9.00 -10.43 -26.29
N CYS A 290 -9.04 -9.14 -25.94
CA CYS A 290 -10.30 -8.40 -25.76
C CYS A 290 -10.59 -7.44 -26.91
N GLN A 291 -10.65 -7.94 -28.16
CA GLN A 291 -11.15 -7.14 -29.29
C GLN A 291 -12.51 -7.60 -29.84
N GLU A 292 -13.08 -8.69 -29.36
CA GLU A 292 -14.49 -9.00 -29.64
C GLU A 292 -15.22 -9.53 -28.39
N PHE A 293 -16.46 -9.07 -28.23
CA PHE A 293 -17.50 -9.61 -27.33
C PHE A 293 -17.49 -9.16 -25.86
N CYS A 294 -17.91 -7.91 -25.63
CA CYS A 294 -18.65 -7.54 -24.41
C CYS A 294 -20.14 -7.47 -24.72
N ASN A 295 -20.89 -8.53 -24.41
CA ASN A 295 -22.34 -8.46 -24.14
C ASN A 295 -22.82 -9.77 -23.51
N LEU A 296 -22.89 -9.82 -22.17
CA LEU A 296 -23.96 -10.51 -21.42
C LEU A 296 -23.81 -10.21 -19.91
N LEU A 297 -24.86 -9.70 -19.26
CA LEU A 297 -24.96 -9.63 -17.80
C LEU A 297 -26.31 -10.20 -17.36
N ILE A 298 -26.29 -11.10 -16.37
CA ILE A 298 -27.45 -11.70 -15.69
C ILE A 298 -27.36 -11.38 -14.18
N LYS A 299 -28.53 -11.11 -13.58
CA LYS A 299 -28.82 -10.93 -12.14
C LYS A 299 -28.71 -12.22 -11.33
N THR A 300 -28.32 -12.12 -10.05
CA THR A 300 -28.89 -12.95 -8.94
C THR A 300 -28.77 -12.25 -7.58
N LYS A 301 -29.65 -12.63 -6.65
CA LYS A 301 -29.93 -12.05 -5.32
C LYS A 301 -29.96 -13.16 -4.25
N ASP A 302 -29.84 -12.72 -3.00
CA ASP A 302 -30.24 -13.34 -1.72
C ASP A 302 -29.12 -13.91 -0.81
N MET A 303 -29.07 -13.36 0.40
CA MET A 303 -28.23 -13.76 1.53
C MET A 303 -29.14 -13.90 2.76
N ILE A 304 -28.98 -15.01 3.49
CA ILE A 304 -29.82 -15.41 4.63
C ILE A 304 -29.24 -14.80 5.92
N PHE A 305 -30.08 -14.17 6.74
CA PHE A 305 -29.73 -13.73 8.10
C PHE A 305 -30.27 -14.72 9.14
N ILE A 306 -29.40 -15.25 10.00
CA ILE A 306 -29.79 -15.99 11.21
C ILE A 306 -29.86 -15.00 12.38
N LYS A 307 -31.03 -14.89 13.02
CA LYS A 307 -31.22 -14.11 14.25
C LYS A 307 -30.92 -14.97 15.47
N TYR A 308 -30.07 -14.48 16.38
CA TYR A 308 -29.90 -15.06 17.71
C TYR A 308 -31.04 -14.61 18.65
N GLY A 309 -31.56 -15.55 19.46
CA GLY A 309 -32.65 -15.35 20.41
C GLY A 309 -32.16 -14.95 21.81
N ASN A 310 -33.03 -14.28 22.56
CA ASN A 310 -32.76 -13.49 23.77
C ASN A 310 -32.44 -14.24 25.08
N ASP A 311 -32.07 -15.53 25.07
CA ASP A 311 -31.82 -16.28 26.32
C ASP A 311 -30.46 -17.00 26.31
N SER A 312 -29.36 -16.24 26.38
CA SER A 312 -28.02 -16.82 26.60
C SER A 312 -27.28 -16.13 27.73
N HIS A 313 -26.80 -16.94 28.67
CA HIS A 313 -25.89 -16.54 29.74
C HIS A 313 -24.50 -16.33 29.11
N ASN A 314 -23.95 -15.12 29.19
CA ASN A 314 -22.68 -14.77 28.57
C ASN A 314 -21.50 -15.41 29.34
N PRO A 315 -20.76 -16.37 28.77
CA PRO A 315 -19.50 -16.81 29.37
C PRO A 315 -18.50 -15.65 29.39
N THR A 316 -17.50 -15.72 30.28
CA THR A 316 -16.37 -14.78 30.28
C THR A 316 -15.62 -14.93 28.96
N CYS A 317 -15.85 -14.02 28.00
CA CYS A 317 -15.27 -14.12 26.66
C CYS A 317 -13.75 -13.83 26.70
N PRO A 318 -12.90 -14.79 26.27
CA PRO A 318 -11.45 -14.59 26.22
C PRO A 318 -11.02 -13.63 25.10
N SER A 319 -11.92 -13.32 24.17
CA SER A 319 -11.70 -12.38 23.07
C SER A 319 -13.04 -11.93 22.48
N ILE A 320 -13.07 -10.75 21.85
CA ILE A 320 -14.23 -10.23 21.11
C ILE A 320 -13.83 -9.99 19.65
N ARG A 321 -14.74 -10.26 18.70
CA ARG A 321 -14.52 -9.92 17.28
C ARG A 321 -14.52 -8.42 17.11
N ILE A 322 -13.50 -7.89 16.42
CA ILE A 322 -13.35 -6.44 16.28
C ILE A 322 -14.50 -5.82 15.47
N ASP A 323 -15.07 -6.58 14.51
CA ASP A 323 -16.22 -6.13 13.72
C ASP A 323 -17.49 -5.89 14.57
N ASP A 324 -17.56 -6.50 15.77
CA ASP A 324 -18.68 -6.37 16.71
C ASP A 324 -18.44 -5.26 17.75
N MET A 325 -17.33 -4.50 17.67
CA MET A 325 -16.94 -3.46 18.62
C MET A 325 -16.83 -2.07 17.97
N ASP A 326 -17.13 -1.02 18.73
CA ASP A 326 -16.81 0.36 18.31
C ASP A 326 -15.33 0.66 18.62
N CYS A 327 -14.48 0.34 17.66
CA CYS A 327 -13.04 0.47 17.82
C CYS A 327 -12.48 1.86 17.47
N LYS A 328 -13.29 2.82 17.02
CA LYS A 328 -12.75 4.08 16.43
C LYS A 328 -12.06 4.99 17.45
N ASP A 329 -12.60 5.06 18.67
CA ASP A 329 -12.18 6.05 19.67
C ASP A 329 -11.28 5.47 20.78
N HIS A 330 -11.04 4.15 20.77
CA HIS A 330 -10.19 3.50 21.77
C HIS A 330 -8.70 3.65 21.42
N LYS A 331 -7.97 4.39 22.27
CA LYS A 331 -6.56 4.72 22.05
C LYS A 331 -5.68 4.25 23.21
N ILE A 332 -4.47 3.82 22.88
CA ILE A 332 -3.38 3.57 23.82
C ILE A 332 -2.36 4.70 23.61
N GLU A 333 -1.96 5.35 24.71
CA GLU A 333 -0.98 6.42 24.68
C GLU A 333 0.19 6.11 25.62
N PHE A 334 1.41 6.25 25.10
CA PHE A 334 2.63 6.13 25.90
C PHE A 334 3.75 6.99 25.30
N GLU A 335 4.74 7.30 26.14
CA GLU A 335 5.89 8.13 25.76
C GLU A 335 7.19 7.41 26.13
N VAL A 336 8.17 7.46 25.22
CA VAL A 336 9.52 6.92 25.41
C VAL A 336 10.52 8.05 25.27
N GLU A 337 11.44 8.19 26.21
CA GLU A 337 12.56 9.12 26.09
C GLU A 337 13.75 8.42 25.40
N VAL A 338 14.22 9.01 24.30
CA VAL A 338 15.41 8.57 23.58
C VAL A 338 16.55 9.53 23.89
N GLN A 339 17.64 8.99 24.42
CA GLN A 339 18.85 9.76 24.73
C GLN A 339 19.99 9.41 23.78
N ASN A 340 20.61 10.41 23.18
CA ASN A 340 21.82 10.23 22.40
C ASN A 340 23.04 10.38 23.31
N THR A 341 23.63 9.27 23.71
CA THR A 341 24.84 9.23 24.56
C THR A 341 26.15 9.37 23.76
N GLY A 342 26.06 9.56 22.44
CA GLY A 342 27.19 9.71 21.54
C GLY A 342 27.70 11.14 21.43
N SER A 343 28.82 11.31 20.74
CA SER A 343 29.46 12.61 20.46
C SER A 343 29.02 13.26 19.15
N ARG A 344 28.04 12.68 18.46
CA ARG A 344 27.54 13.15 17.17
C ARG A 344 26.01 13.16 17.16
N ASP A 345 25.45 14.16 16.53
CA ASP A 345 24.03 14.21 16.22
C ASP A 345 23.63 13.00 15.37
N GLY A 346 22.43 12.50 15.58
CA GLY A 346 21.96 11.31 14.86
C GLY A 346 20.45 11.21 14.82
N SER A 347 19.96 10.32 13.97
CA SER A 347 18.58 9.85 14.02
C SER A 347 18.53 8.37 14.30
N ASP A 348 17.50 7.96 15.02
CA ASP A 348 17.17 6.56 15.28
C ASP A 348 15.69 6.30 14.99
N VAL A 349 15.28 5.04 14.92
CA VAL A 349 13.88 4.65 14.73
C VAL A 349 13.40 3.90 15.96
N VAL A 350 12.44 4.48 16.67
CA VAL A 350 11.76 3.83 17.78
C VAL A 350 10.65 2.96 17.21
N ILE A 351 10.76 1.64 17.40
CA ILE A 351 9.74 0.68 16.97
C ILE A 351 9.04 0.14 18.21
N ALA A 352 7.71 0.18 18.22
CA ALA A 352 6.87 -0.41 19.24
C ALA A 352 6.25 -1.71 18.72
N TYR A 353 6.23 -2.73 19.58
CA TYR A 353 5.61 -4.02 19.32
C TYR A 353 4.55 -4.33 20.38
N SER A 354 3.51 -5.08 20.00
CA SER A 354 2.61 -5.74 20.94
C SER A 354 2.91 -7.23 21.03
N LYS A 355 2.75 -7.78 22.23
CA LYS A 355 2.73 -9.22 22.52
C LYS A 355 1.36 -9.56 23.09
N PRO A 356 0.62 -10.52 22.48
CA PRO A 356 -0.69 -10.92 22.99
C PRO A 356 -0.58 -11.67 24.33
N PRO A 357 -1.69 -11.84 25.08
CA PRO A 357 -1.72 -12.59 26.32
C PRO A 357 -1.27 -14.04 26.12
N GLN A 358 -0.60 -14.62 27.12
CA GLN A 358 -0.21 -16.03 27.08
C GLN A 358 -1.45 -16.94 27.07
N GLY A 359 -1.59 -17.76 26.03
CA GLY A 359 -2.69 -18.70 25.87
C GLY A 359 -2.60 -19.50 24.56
N ASN A 360 -3.48 -20.49 24.38
CA ASN A 360 -3.51 -21.39 23.21
C ASN A 360 -3.97 -20.72 21.88
N LEU A 361 -3.90 -19.39 21.78
CA LEU A 361 -4.12 -18.70 20.52
C LEU A 361 -2.85 -18.88 19.69
N ALA A 362 -2.93 -19.69 18.63
CA ALA A 362 -1.82 -19.88 17.70
C ALA A 362 -1.57 -18.58 16.93
N THR A 363 -0.90 -17.60 17.52
CA THR A 363 -0.65 -16.27 16.93
C THR A 363 0.83 -15.89 17.06
N HIS A 364 1.18 -14.72 16.54
CA HIS A 364 2.54 -14.18 16.55
C HIS A 364 3.11 -14.03 17.96
N ILE A 365 4.44 -14.14 18.07
CA ILE A 365 5.18 -13.91 19.33
C ILE A 365 5.14 -12.43 19.71
N LYS A 366 5.33 -11.55 18.72
CA LYS A 366 5.19 -10.09 18.79
C LYS A 366 4.90 -9.55 17.39
N GLN A 367 4.22 -8.41 17.28
CA GLN A 367 3.98 -7.72 16.01
C GLN A 367 4.31 -6.23 16.12
N VAL A 368 4.75 -5.60 15.04
CA VAL A 368 4.95 -4.15 15.01
C VAL A 368 3.59 -3.45 15.05
N ILE A 369 3.45 -2.47 15.94
CA ILE A 369 2.22 -1.67 16.09
C ILE A 369 2.43 -0.18 15.80
N GLY A 370 3.68 0.24 15.67
CA GLY A 370 4.02 1.62 15.36
C GLY A 370 5.53 1.82 15.32
N PHE A 371 5.97 2.82 14.56
CA PHE A 371 7.36 3.24 14.53
C PHE A 371 7.47 4.73 14.26
N GLN A 372 8.51 5.37 14.79
CA GLN A 372 8.78 6.80 14.58
C GLN A 372 10.28 7.05 14.46
N ARG A 373 10.67 7.81 13.43
CA ARG A 373 12.04 8.31 13.29
C ARG A 373 12.23 9.54 14.15
N VAL A 374 13.27 9.56 14.98
CA VAL A 374 13.59 10.65 15.89
C VAL A 374 15.01 11.13 15.65
N PHE A 375 15.19 12.45 15.48
CA PHE A 375 16.51 13.08 15.49
C PHE A 375 16.82 13.59 16.91
N VAL A 376 18.01 13.26 17.41
CA VAL A 376 18.48 13.61 18.75
C VAL A 376 19.92 14.17 18.64
N PRO A 377 20.17 15.44 19.02
CA PRO A 377 21.51 16.01 19.06
C PRO A 377 22.44 15.25 20.02
N ALA A 378 23.76 15.34 19.80
CA ALA A 378 24.77 14.74 20.66
C ALA A 378 24.57 15.15 22.12
N GLY A 379 24.51 14.18 23.05
CA GLY A 379 24.28 14.41 24.47
C GLY A 379 22.85 14.84 24.84
N GLY A 380 21.95 15.01 23.87
CA GLY A 380 20.56 15.41 24.09
C GLY A 380 19.61 14.23 24.36
N SER A 381 18.38 14.56 24.75
CA SER A 381 17.27 13.61 24.80
C SER A 381 16.04 14.16 24.08
N LYS A 382 15.18 13.25 23.61
CA LYS A 382 13.91 13.60 22.99
C LYS A 382 12.84 12.57 23.36
N LYS A 383 11.67 13.09 23.74
CA LYS A 383 10.48 12.29 23.99
C LYS A 383 9.75 11.96 22.70
N VAL A 384 9.38 10.69 22.54
CA VAL A 384 8.63 10.16 21.41
C VAL A 384 7.30 9.65 21.93
N ARG A 385 6.21 10.30 21.52
CA ARG A 385 4.85 9.97 21.96
C ARG A 385 4.17 9.09 20.92
N PHE A 386 3.62 7.96 21.35
CA PHE A 386 2.78 7.08 20.55
C PHE A 386 1.31 7.26 20.96
N VAL A 387 0.44 7.38 19.96
CA VAL A 387 -1.01 7.39 20.11
C VAL A 387 -1.55 6.39 19.09
N LEU A 388 -1.95 5.21 19.57
CA LEU A 388 -2.28 4.07 18.71
C LEU A 388 -3.73 3.64 18.93
N ASN A 389 -4.41 3.20 17.87
CA ASN A 389 -5.73 2.59 18.00
C ASN A 389 -5.60 1.23 18.69
N LEU A 390 -6.37 1.01 19.75
CA LEU A 390 -6.27 -0.19 20.59
C LEU A 390 -6.58 -1.46 19.80
N CYS A 391 -7.67 -1.48 19.04
CA CYS A 391 -8.08 -2.65 18.29
C CYS A 391 -7.09 -2.97 17.17
N ASP A 392 -6.63 -1.96 16.42
CA ASP A 392 -5.66 -2.19 15.35
C ASP A 392 -4.30 -2.67 15.87
N SER A 393 -3.90 -2.25 17.08
CA SER A 393 -2.59 -2.56 17.66
C SER A 393 -2.54 -3.88 18.40
N LEU A 394 -3.68 -4.30 18.98
CA LEU A 394 -3.74 -5.49 19.84
C LEU A 394 -4.55 -6.64 19.21
N ARG A 395 -5.04 -6.46 17.97
CA ARG A 395 -5.72 -7.53 17.24
C ARG A 395 -4.81 -8.73 17.04
N VAL A 396 -5.44 -9.89 17.07
CA VAL A 396 -4.89 -11.15 16.58
C VAL A 396 -5.88 -11.76 15.59
N VAL A 397 -5.40 -12.66 14.74
CA VAL A 397 -6.27 -13.48 13.90
C VAL A 397 -6.37 -14.85 14.55
N ASP A 398 -7.58 -15.35 14.78
CA ASP A 398 -7.78 -16.69 15.34
C ASP A 398 -7.66 -17.79 14.25
N TYR A 399 -7.74 -19.05 14.67
CA TYR A 399 -7.63 -20.19 13.76
C TYR A 399 -8.80 -20.32 12.76
N ASN A 400 -9.91 -19.61 12.99
CA ASN A 400 -11.04 -19.50 12.05
C ASN A 400 -10.92 -18.27 11.13
N ALA A 401 -9.74 -17.62 11.12
CA ALA A 401 -9.46 -16.41 10.37
C ALA A 401 -10.30 -15.18 10.79
N TYR A 402 -10.84 -15.18 12.01
CA TYR A 402 -11.49 -14.00 12.57
C TYR A 402 -10.49 -13.07 13.21
N THR A 403 -10.65 -11.77 12.92
CA THR A 403 -9.91 -10.72 13.61
C THR A 403 -10.56 -10.44 14.96
N VAL A 404 -9.83 -10.72 16.03
CA VAL A 404 -10.31 -10.64 17.41
C VAL A 404 -9.37 -9.81 18.27
N LEU A 405 -9.92 -9.20 19.32
CA LEU A 405 -9.18 -8.56 20.39
C LEU A 405 -9.21 -9.49 21.62
N PRO A 406 -8.07 -10.07 22.04
CA PRO A 406 -7.99 -10.88 23.25
C PRO A 406 -8.14 -10.03 24.53
N SER A 407 -8.88 -10.54 25.52
CA SER A 407 -8.82 -10.03 26.89
C SER A 407 -7.59 -10.59 27.62
N GLY A 408 -7.15 -9.89 28.66
CA GLY A 408 -6.01 -10.26 29.49
C GLY A 408 -4.79 -9.35 29.33
N GLY A 409 -3.67 -9.78 29.89
CA GLY A 409 -2.43 -9.01 29.93
C GLY A 409 -1.65 -9.07 28.63
N HIS A 410 -1.78 -8.03 27.82
CA HIS A 410 -0.89 -7.75 26.69
C HIS A 410 0.41 -7.15 27.20
N THR A 411 1.46 -7.17 26.37
CA THR A 411 2.71 -6.46 26.67
C THR A 411 3.10 -5.58 25.50
N ILE A 412 3.38 -4.30 25.77
CA ILE A 412 3.99 -3.40 24.80
C ILE A 412 5.49 -3.43 25.02
N THR A 413 6.26 -3.53 23.94
CA THR A 413 7.72 -3.46 24.00
C THR A 413 8.30 -2.51 22.96
N ILE A 414 9.43 -1.89 23.29
CA ILE A 414 10.16 -0.95 22.45
C ILE A 414 11.49 -1.56 22.04
N GLY A 415 11.76 -1.54 20.73
CA GLY A 415 12.92 -2.19 20.14
C GLY A 415 12.90 -3.70 20.39
N ASP A 416 14.09 -4.28 20.57
CA ASP A 416 14.22 -5.72 20.85
C ASP A 416 14.16 -5.99 22.36
N ASP A 417 13.01 -5.69 22.97
CA ASP A 417 12.77 -5.86 24.41
C ASP A 417 13.61 -4.95 25.34
N ILE A 418 14.04 -3.79 24.83
CA ILE A 418 14.83 -2.80 25.61
C ILE A 418 13.98 -2.19 26.73
N VAL A 419 12.72 -1.86 26.42
CA VAL A 419 11.72 -1.39 27.37
C VAL A 419 10.46 -2.23 27.15
N SER A 420 9.80 -2.64 28.23
CA SER A 420 8.52 -3.34 28.16
C SER A 420 7.61 -2.94 29.31
N PHE A 421 6.31 -2.92 29.06
CA PHE A 421 5.29 -2.66 30.07
C PHE A 421 4.00 -3.42 29.76
N PRO A 422 3.29 -3.91 30.80
CA PRO A 422 2.05 -4.64 30.61
C PRO A 422 0.89 -3.69 30.30
N LEU A 423 -0.12 -4.22 29.60
CA LEU A 423 -1.39 -3.56 29.31
C LEU A 423 -2.52 -4.58 29.45
N ASP A 424 -3.37 -4.40 30.46
CA ASP A 424 -4.51 -5.28 30.68
C ASP A 424 -5.74 -4.81 29.89
N VAL A 425 -6.27 -5.70 29.04
CA VAL A 425 -7.53 -5.48 28.30
C VAL A 425 -8.64 -6.27 28.98
N ASN A 426 -9.66 -5.56 29.46
CA ASN A 426 -10.84 -6.17 30.08
C ASN A 426 -12.11 -5.67 29.40
N PHE A 427 -13.06 -6.58 29.17
CA PHE A 427 -14.37 -6.25 28.63
C PHE A 427 -15.37 -6.12 29.77
N SER A 428 -15.93 -4.93 29.96
CA SER A 428 -17.06 -4.73 30.87
C SER A 428 -18.38 -4.98 30.15
N SER A 429 -19.23 -5.81 30.73
CA SER A 429 -20.60 -6.09 30.28
C SER A 429 -21.53 -4.88 30.43
#